data_AF-A0A260YTA7-F1
#
_entry.id   AF-A0A260YTA7-F1
#
_cell.length_a   1.000
_cell.length_b   1.000
_cell.length_c   1.000
_cell.angle_alpha   90.00
_cell.angle_beta   90.00
_cell.angle_gamma   90.00
#
_symmetry.space_group_name_H-M   'P 1'
#
loop_
_entity.id
_entity.type
_entity.pdbx_description
1 polymer ?
#
loop_
_entity_poly.entity_id
_entity_poly.type
_entity_poly.pdbx_seq_one_letter_code
_entity_poly.pdbx_strand_id
1 'polypeptide(L)'
;MFNEKLLVISQKAIGFEEVRGVLGVRQPHTKWYCGEAFDDWMKFGWRDEEKAAAKTIQEYYDLIEPMFKMFERHDCGYFFEEQVHKGIVWLDKKMPTIRHIHRQKLEELLLRPNAMKKDNC
;
A
#
# COMPACT_ATOMS: atom_id res chain seq x y z
N MET A 1 -2.92 3.33 -22.62
CA MET A 1 -1.73 2.84 -21.91
C MET A 1 -1.30 3.77 -20.77
N PHE A 2 -1.03 5.07 -21.01
CA PHE A 2 -0.64 6.01 -19.93
C PHE A 2 -1.76 6.21 -18.90
N ASN A 3 -2.95 6.64 -19.33
CA ASN A 3 -4.08 6.88 -18.42
C ASN A 3 -4.49 5.64 -17.61
N GLU A 4 -4.41 4.45 -18.21
CA GLU A 4 -4.68 3.19 -17.52
C GLU A 4 -3.68 2.92 -16.39
N LYS A 5 -2.38 3.09 -16.66
CA LYS A 5 -1.33 3.01 -15.64
C LYS A 5 -1.57 4.00 -14.51
N LEU A 6 -1.96 5.24 -14.84
CA LEU A 6 -2.32 6.25 -13.85
C LEU A 6 -3.46 5.80 -12.94
N LEU A 7 -4.51 5.22 -13.53
CA LEU A 7 -5.67 4.74 -12.76
C LEU A 7 -5.29 3.57 -11.84
N VAL A 8 -4.51 2.61 -12.32
CA VAL A 8 -4.03 1.48 -11.51
C VAL A 8 -3.18 1.98 -10.34
N ILE A 9 -2.27 2.92 -10.60
CA ILE A 9 -1.42 3.52 -9.57
C ILE A 9 -2.27 4.27 -8.54
N SER A 10 -3.22 5.09 -9.00
CA SER A 10 -4.10 5.87 -8.14
C SER A 10 -5.01 4.98 -7.29
N GLN A 11 -5.47 3.85 -7.83
CA GLN A 11 -6.25 2.88 -7.08
C GLN A 11 -5.41 2.19 -6.00
N LYS A 12 -4.16 1.79 -6.30
CA LYS A 12 -3.25 1.22 -5.28
C LYS A 12 -2.95 2.23 -4.18
N ALA A 13 -2.71 3.48 -4.55
CA ALA A 13 -2.54 4.61 -3.66
C ALA A 13 -3.70 4.76 -2.67
N ILE A 14 -4.93 4.74 -3.17
CA ILE A 14 -6.15 4.73 -2.36
C ILE A 14 -6.14 3.53 -1.39
N GLY A 15 -5.83 2.33 -1.87
CA GLY A 15 -5.74 1.13 -1.03
C GLY A 15 -4.79 1.30 0.16
N PHE A 16 -3.59 1.86 -0.05
CA PHE A 16 -2.65 2.15 1.04
C PHE A 16 -3.15 3.24 2.00
N GLU A 17 -3.85 4.26 1.52
CA GLU A 17 -4.51 5.24 2.39
C GLU A 17 -5.53 4.57 3.32
N GLU A 18 -6.38 3.71 2.78
CA GLU A 18 -7.40 3.03 3.59
C GLU A 18 -6.78 2.04 4.59
N VAL A 19 -5.77 1.28 4.17
CA VAL A 19 -5.07 0.35 5.08
C VAL A 19 -4.43 1.10 6.23
N ARG A 20 -3.76 2.23 5.96
CA ARG A 20 -3.16 3.06 7.01
C ARG A 20 -4.20 3.60 7.97
N GLY A 21 -5.33 4.08 7.44
CA GLY A 21 -6.44 4.59 8.24
C GLY A 21 -7.02 3.53 9.19
N VAL A 22 -7.24 2.32 8.71
CA VAL A 22 -7.79 1.21 9.51
C VAL A 22 -6.78 0.70 10.54
N LEU A 23 -5.50 0.61 10.19
CA LEU A 23 -4.45 0.15 11.10
C LEU A 23 -3.97 1.23 12.09
N GLY A 24 -4.41 2.48 11.93
CA GLY A 24 -3.97 3.62 12.75
C GLY A 24 -2.47 3.94 12.59
N VAL A 25 -1.84 3.53 11.49
CA VAL A 25 -0.44 3.83 11.23
C VAL A 25 -0.31 5.22 10.61
N ARG A 26 0.74 5.94 10.99
CA ARG A 26 1.05 7.26 10.44
C ARG A 26 1.43 7.12 8.97
N GLN A 27 1.18 8.19 8.21
CA GLN A 27 1.73 8.27 6.86
C GLN A 27 3.26 8.25 6.93
N PRO A 28 3.96 7.64 5.96
CA PRO A 28 5.40 7.77 5.88
C PRO A 28 5.75 9.26 5.90
N HIS A 29 6.85 9.63 6.56
CA HIS A 29 7.43 10.99 6.55
C HIS A 29 7.76 11.53 5.16
N THR A 30 7.61 10.63 4.20
CA THR A 30 8.18 10.60 2.90
C THR A 30 6.96 10.71 1.96
N LYS A 31 6.65 11.96 1.56
CA LYS A 31 5.68 12.32 0.51
C LYS A 31 5.98 11.57 -0.80
N TRP A 32 5.21 10.52 -1.05
CA TRP A 32 5.15 9.78 -2.32
C TRP A 32 6.51 9.47 -2.94
N TYR A 33 7.24 8.59 -2.26
CA TYR A 33 8.58 8.25 -2.70
C TYR A 33 8.40 7.24 -3.81
N CYS A 34 8.93 7.60 -4.97
CA CYS A 34 9.32 6.58 -5.92
C CYS A 34 10.17 5.60 -5.10
N GLY A 35 9.75 4.33 -5.03
CA GLY A 35 10.39 3.36 -4.16
C GLY A 35 11.90 3.32 -4.38
N GLU A 36 12.61 2.63 -3.49
CA GLU A 36 14.03 2.34 -3.75
C GLU A 36 14.17 1.66 -5.13
N ALA A 37 15.24 2.02 -5.85
CA ALA A 37 15.49 1.48 -7.19
C ALA A 37 15.39 -0.04 -7.12
N PHE A 38 14.44 -0.56 -7.89
CA PHE A 38 14.05 -1.94 -7.87
C PHE A 38 15.02 -2.74 -8.76
N ASP A 39 16.30 -2.77 -8.41
CA ASP A 39 17.33 -3.52 -9.14
C ASP A 39 17.32 -5.03 -8.79
N ASP A 40 16.38 -5.50 -7.97
CA ASP A 40 16.23 -6.92 -7.63
C ASP A 40 14.75 -7.33 -7.58
N TRP A 41 14.20 -7.86 -8.69
CA TRP A 41 12.90 -8.56 -8.70
C TRP A 41 12.93 -9.92 -7.98
N MET A 42 13.93 -10.16 -7.14
CA MET A 42 14.20 -11.43 -6.49
C MET A 42 14.69 -11.27 -5.05
N LYS A 43 13.94 -10.55 -4.21
CA LYS A 43 14.08 -10.69 -2.75
C LYS A 43 12.77 -11.04 -2.07
N PHE A 44 12.25 -12.22 -2.42
CA PHE A 44 11.54 -13.03 -1.41
C PHE A 44 12.49 -13.17 -0.21
N GLY A 45 12.10 -12.64 0.96
CA GLY A 45 12.94 -12.68 2.16
C GLY A 45 13.64 -11.37 2.55
N TRP A 46 13.51 -10.29 1.79
CA TRP A 46 14.18 -9.02 2.16
C TRP A 46 13.66 -8.49 3.49
N ARG A 47 14.57 -8.18 4.42
CA ARG A 47 14.25 -7.64 5.75
C ARG A 47 13.34 -8.54 6.59
N ASP A 48 13.28 -9.84 6.35
CA ASP A 48 12.40 -10.73 7.11
C ASP A 48 12.73 -10.78 8.60
N GLU A 49 14.00 -10.74 8.95
CA GLU A 49 14.43 -10.62 10.35
C GLU A 49 13.98 -9.28 10.96
N GLU A 50 14.10 -8.17 10.23
CA GLU A 50 13.69 -6.84 10.71
C GLU A 50 12.16 -6.73 10.80
N LYS A 51 11.43 -7.33 9.86
CA LYS A 51 9.97 -7.44 9.90
C LYS A 51 9.50 -8.28 11.08
N ALA A 52 10.18 -9.40 11.34
CA ALA A 52 9.88 -10.27 12.48
C ALA A 52 10.25 -9.61 13.81
N ALA A 53 11.29 -8.77 13.81
CA ALA A 53 11.73 -8.01 14.98
C ALA A 53 10.92 -6.72 15.22
N ALA A 54 10.06 -6.31 14.28
CA ALA A 54 9.21 -5.14 14.44
C ALA A 54 8.28 -5.31 15.64
N LYS A 55 8.34 -4.36 16.58
CA LYS A 55 7.60 -4.41 17.85
C LYS A 55 6.25 -3.71 17.75
N THR A 56 6.07 -2.90 16.71
CA THR A 56 4.83 -2.18 16.45
C THR A 56 4.39 -2.38 15.00
N ILE A 57 3.09 -2.24 14.77
CA ILE A 57 2.53 -2.23 13.42
C ILE A 57 3.14 -1.09 12.58
N GLN A 58 3.50 0.04 13.21
CA GLN A 58 4.17 1.15 12.54
C GLN A 58 5.56 0.76 12.02
N GLU A 59 6.39 0.14 12.85
CA GLU A 59 7.74 -0.31 12.46
C GLU A 59 7.65 -1.34 11.33
N TYR A 60 6.69 -2.27 11.41
CA TYR A 60 6.45 -3.22 10.33
C TYR A 60 6.03 -2.52 9.03
N TYR A 61 5.12 -1.54 9.12
CA TYR A 61 4.62 -0.82 7.94
C TYR A 61 5.70 0.07 7.31
N ASP A 62 6.56 0.69 8.12
CA ASP A 62 7.71 1.50 7.67
C ASP A 62 8.70 0.65 6.85
N LEU A 63 8.82 -0.66 7.14
CA LEU A 63 9.67 -1.59 6.38
C LEU A 63 9.02 -2.09 5.08
N ILE A 64 7.71 -2.28 5.10
CA ILE A 64 6.94 -3.00 4.08
C ILE A 64 6.35 -2.08 3.01
N GLU A 65 5.74 -0.97 3.41
CA GLU A 65 5.03 -0.09 2.48
C GLU A 65 5.94 0.45 1.35
N PRO A 66 7.22 0.81 1.60
CA PRO A 66 8.15 1.18 0.53
C PRO A 66 8.42 0.07 -0.48
N MET A 67 8.34 -1.21 -0.08
CA MET A 67 8.56 -2.36 -0.97
C MET A 67 7.42 -2.53 -1.98
N PHE A 68 6.18 -2.32 -1.54
CA PHE A 68 5.00 -2.50 -2.38
C PHE A 68 4.68 -1.25 -3.22
N LYS A 69 5.29 -0.12 -2.89
CA LYS A 69 5.26 1.11 -3.70
C LYS A 69 6.30 1.02 -4.82
N MET A 70 6.02 0.11 -5.77
CA MET A 70 6.82 -0.07 -6.98
C MET A 70 6.76 1.18 -7.86
N PHE A 71 7.78 2.01 -7.79
CA PHE A 71 8.11 2.97 -8.83
C PHE A 71 9.60 2.91 -9.03
N GLU A 72 10.01 2.44 -10.21
CA GLU A 72 11.41 2.46 -10.61
C GLU A 72 11.91 3.91 -10.60
N ARG A 73 12.96 4.14 -9.79
CA ARG A 73 13.92 5.24 -9.84
C ARG A 73 13.39 6.66 -9.56
N HIS A 74 14.35 7.53 -9.24
CA HIS A 74 14.19 8.97 -9.02
C HIS A 74 13.61 9.71 -10.25
N ASP A 75 13.48 9.02 -11.39
CA ASP A 75 12.70 9.35 -12.56
C ASP A 75 11.56 8.32 -12.72
N CYS A 76 10.45 8.48 -11.99
CA CYS A 76 9.28 7.64 -12.25
C CYS A 76 8.91 7.76 -13.74
N GLY A 77 9.27 6.78 -14.58
CA GLY A 77 9.21 6.89 -16.04
C GLY A 77 7.79 7.05 -16.61
N TYR A 78 6.78 7.16 -15.75
CA TYR A 78 5.38 7.26 -16.12
C TYR A 78 4.62 8.42 -15.45
N PHE A 79 4.72 8.74 -14.16
CA PHE A 79 3.86 9.78 -13.56
C PHE A 79 4.42 10.46 -12.31
N PHE A 80 4.40 11.79 -12.27
CA PHE A 80 4.69 12.59 -11.08
C PHE A 80 3.60 12.47 -9.99
N GLU A 81 3.94 12.78 -8.73
CA GLU A 81 3.02 12.81 -7.58
C GLU A 81 1.72 13.58 -7.90
N GLU A 82 1.84 14.74 -8.54
CA GLU A 82 0.69 15.57 -8.91
C GLU A 82 -0.28 14.84 -9.84
N GLN A 83 0.23 14.01 -10.76
CA GLN A 83 -0.61 13.25 -11.68
C GLN A 83 -1.34 12.14 -10.94
N VAL A 84 -0.66 11.43 -10.03
CA VAL A 84 -1.30 10.44 -9.15
C VAL A 84 -2.40 11.08 -8.31
N HIS A 85 -2.14 12.26 -7.73
CA HIS A 85 -3.14 13.00 -6.98
C HIS A 85 -4.37 13.35 -7.83
N LYS A 86 -4.17 13.83 -9.07
CA LYS A 86 -5.27 14.07 -10.02
C LYS A 86 -6.05 12.80 -10.34
N GLY A 87 -5.35 11.67 -10.47
CA GLY A 87 -5.98 10.35 -10.66
C GLY A 87 -6.82 9.91 -9.47
N ILE A 88 -6.35 10.12 -8.24
CA ILE A 88 -7.12 9.87 -7.01
C ILE A 88 -8.37 10.74 -6.97
N VAL A 89 -8.24 12.05 -7.18
CA VAL A 89 -9.38 12.98 -7.20
C VAL A 89 -10.42 12.57 -8.26
N TRP A 90 -9.95 12.12 -9.42
CA TRP A 90 -10.83 11.62 -10.47
C TRP A 90 -11.55 10.33 -10.05
N LEU A 91 -10.84 9.37 -9.44
CA LEU A 91 -11.41 8.12 -8.94
C LEU A 91 -12.42 8.36 -7.83
N ASP A 92 -12.13 9.25 -6.88
CA ASP A 92 -13.05 9.62 -5.80
C ASP A 92 -14.35 10.23 -6.35
N LYS A 93 -14.24 11.02 -7.42
CA LYS A 93 -15.40 11.62 -8.08
C LYS A 93 -16.21 10.62 -8.90
N LYS A 94 -15.56 9.68 -9.59
CA LYS A 94 -16.20 8.78 -10.56
C LYS A 94 -16.60 7.43 -9.98
N MET A 95 -15.87 6.96 -8.98
CA MET A 95 -16.00 5.65 -8.38
C MET A 95 -15.74 5.73 -6.86
N PRO A 96 -16.52 6.52 -6.10
CA PRO A 96 -16.31 6.70 -4.66
C PRO A 96 -16.33 5.39 -3.87
N THR A 97 -17.03 4.37 -4.39
CA THR A 97 -17.12 3.03 -3.80
C THR A 97 -15.77 2.31 -3.67
N ILE A 98 -14.74 2.70 -4.44
CA ILE A 98 -13.41 2.07 -4.38
C ILE A 98 -12.83 2.13 -2.96
N ARG A 99 -12.96 3.28 -2.27
CA ARG A 99 -12.50 3.43 -0.88
C ARG A 99 -13.24 2.48 0.06
N HIS A 100 -14.56 2.36 -0.14
CA HIS A 100 -15.39 1.46 0.66
C HIS A 100 -14.99 -0.01 0.47
N ILE A 101 -14.72 -0.43 -0.77
CA ILE A 101 -14.28 -1.81 -1.07
C ILE A 101 -12.96 -2.12 -0.36
N HIS A 102 -11.99 -1.20 -0.38
CA HIS A 102 -10.72 -1.41 0.34
C HIS A 102 -10.90 -1.50 1.85
N ARG A 103 -11.72 -0.62 2.45
CA ARG A 103 -12.04 -0.68 3.88
C ARG A 103 -12.72 -1.97 4.27
N GLN A 104 -13.82 -2.31 3.60
CA GLN A 104 -14.58 -3.53 3.87
C GLN A 104 -13.70 -4.78 3.74
N LYS A 105 -12.86 -4.85 2.71
CA LYS A 105 -12.01 -6.02 2.52
C LYS A 105 -10.99 -6.17 3.64
N LEU A 106 -10.44 -5.06 4.11
CA LEU A 106 -9.50 -5.06 5.22
C LEU A 106 -10.19 -5.40 6.54
N GLU A 107 -11.36 -4.82 6.81
CA GLU A 107 -12.18 -5.15 7.98
C GLU A 107 -12.56 -6.64 8.00
N GLU A 108 -12.96 -7.21 6.86
CA GLU A 108 -13.20 -8.66 6.74
C GLU A 108 -11.97 -9.49 7.12
N LEU A 109 -10.77 -9.08 6.68
CA LEU A 109 -9.52 -9.78 7.00
C LEU A 109 -9.14 -9.62 8.47
N LEU A 110 -9.38 -8.44 9.06
CA LEU A 110 -9.10 -8.13 10.47
C LEU A 110 -10.16 -8.69 11.45
N LEU A 111 -11.37 -9.02 10.98
CA LEU A 111 -12.42 -9.69 11.76
C LEU A 111 -12.33 -11.22 11.67
N ARG A 112 -11.66 -11.75 10.64
CA ARG A 112 -11.33 -13.18 10.49
C ARG A 112 -10.24 -13.79 11.41
N PRO A 113 -9.44 -13.07 12.25
CA PRO A 113 -8.44 -13.70 13.12
C PRO A 113 -9.01 -14.69 14.14
N ASN A 114 -10.31 -14.63 14.43
CA ASN A 114 -10.98 -15.58 15.32
C ASN A 114 -11.41 -16.90 14.63
N ALA A 115 -11.25 -17.03 13.31
CA ALA A 115 -11.58 -18.25 12.58
C ALA A 115 -10.40 -19.23 12.41
N MET A 116 -9.17 -18.81 12.74
CA MET A 116 -7.97 -19.68 12.72
C MET A 116 -7.48 -20.05 14.13
N LYS A 117 -8.33 -19.90 15.16
CA LYS A 117 -8.09 -20.39 16.54
C LYS A 117 -9.20 -21.32 17.03
N LYS A 118 -9.68 -22.20 16.16
CA LYS A 118 -10.26 -23.52 16.47
C LYS A 118 -9.89 -24.31 15.22
N ASP A 119 -8.85 -25.13 15.25
CA ASP A 119 -8.95 -26.48 15.78
C ASP A 119 -7.59 -26.97 16.30
N ASN A 120 -7.56 -27.32 17.58
CA ASN A 120 -6.70 -28.36 18.14
C ASN A 120 -7.49 -28.89 19.34
N CYS A 121 -8.34 -29.87 19.05
CA CYS A 121 -8.88 -30.80 20.04
C CYS A 121 -8.45 -32.20 19.60
#